data_AF-A0A511Y983-F1
#
_entry.id   AF-A0A511Y983-F1
#
_cell.length_a   1.000
_cell.length_b   1.000
_cell.length_c   1.000
_cell.angle_alpha   90.00
_cell.angle_beta   90.00
_cell.angle_gamma   90.00
#
_symmetry.space_group_name_H-M   'P 1'
#
loop_
_entity.id
_entity.type
_entity.pdbx_description
1 polymer ?
#
loop_
_entity_poly.entity_id
_entity_poly.type
_entity_poly.pdbx_seq_one_letter_code
_entity_poly.pdbx_strand_id
1 'polypeptide(L)'
;MFAVSLASYFHWIPMNEHFEWLSGLPALITTGIATIAEILTYYIPFVDHLLDTVSVPLATVAGSVLFASQFADLGTFPQWALALIAGGGTAATISSGFAGIRAASTATTGGLGNSVVGTTETAGAGIMSILAMAAPIIAAVFALIMIILVIIFGRKALRKLRGNKNATDSI
;
A
#
# COMPACT_ATOMS: atom_id res chain seq x y z
N MET A 1 -6.19 -0.12 5.50
CA MET A 1 -6.70 -0.28 6.89
C MET A 1 -8.17 0.08 7.00
N PHE A 2 -8.61 1.24 6.51
CA PHE A 2 -10.01 1.68 6.51
C PHE A 2 -11.01 0.63 6.00
N ALA A 3 -10.77 0.04 4.82
CA ALA A 3 -11.67 -0.98 4.27
C ALA A 3 -11.91 -2.17 5.22
N VAL A 4 -10.86 -2.65 5.88
CA VAL A 4 -10.96 -3.76 6.85
C VAL A 4 -11.72 -3.32 8.10
N SER A 5 -11.47 -2.10 8.60
CA SER A 5 -12.22 -1.54 9.74
C SER A 5 -13.71 -1.41 9.43
N LEU A 6 -14.05 -0.90 8.24
CA LEU A 6 -15.43 -0.78 7.76
C LEU A 6 -16.12 -2.14 7.62
N ALA A 7 -15.43 -3.11 7.00
CA ALA A 7 -15.94 -4.47 6.84
C ALA A 7 -16.18 -5.17 8.19
N SER A 8 -15.25 -4.99 9.14
CA SER A 8 -15.34 -5.58 10.47
C SER A 8 -16.45 -4.91 11.30
N TYR A 9 -16.65 -3.60 11.16
CA TYR A 9 -17.76 -2.88 11.80
C TYR A 9 -19.14 -3.38 11.35
N PHE A 10 -19.28 -3.78 10.08
CA PHE A 10 -20.49 -4.44 9.57
C PHE A 10 -20.53 -5.96 9.80
N HIS A 11 -19.59 -6.50 10.58
CA HIS A 11 -19.46 -7.92 10.89
C HIS A 11 -19.29 -8.84 9.67
N TRP A 12 -18.77 -8.33 8.56
CA TRP A 12 -18.43 -9.15 7.39
C TRP A 12 -17.14 -9.95 7.59
N ILE A 13 -16.22 -9.41 8.40
CA ILE A 13 -14.98 -10.09 8.78
C ILE A 13 -15.00 -10.27 10.29
N PRO A 14 -14.97 -11.50 10.81
CA PRO A 14 -14.86 -11.74 12.24
C PRO A 14 -13.49 -11.27 12.73
N MET A 15 -13.45 -10.54 13.85
CA MET A 15 -12.21 -10.16 14.51
C MET A 15 -11.99 -10.97 15.77
N ASN A 16 -10.73 -11.32 16.04
CA ASN A 16 -10.30 -11.89 17.30
C ASN A 16 -10.36 -10.82 18.41
N GLU A 17 -10.54 -11.23 19.67
CA GLU A 17 -10.61 -10.36 20.85
C GLU A 17 -9.47 -9.32 20.91
N HIS A 18 -8.24 -9.71 20.55
CA HIS A 18 -7.09 -8.80 20.55
C HIS A 18 -7.16 -7.67 19.50
N PHE A 19 -7.96 -7.86 18.44
CA PHE A 19 -8.12 -6.92 17.33
C PHE A 19 -9.55 -6.37 17.22
N GLU A 20 -10.40 -6.60 18.21
CA GLU A 20 -11.78 -6.16 18.22
C GLU A 20 -11.90 -4.63 18.10
N TRP A 21 -10.92 -3.90 18.64
CA TRP A 21 -10.81 -2.44 18.50
C TRP A 21 -10.82 -1.97 17.05
N LEU A 22 -10.35 -2.78 16.10
CA LEU A 22 -10.34 -2.46 14.67
C LEU A 22 -11.76 -2.43 14.07
N SER A 23 -12.69 -3.14 14.70
CA SER A 23 -14.11 -3.16 14.35
C SER A 23 -14.91 -2.02 14.98
N GLY A 24 -14.33 -1.26 15.91
CA GLY A 24 -15.02 -0.19 16.64
C GLY A 24 -15.18 1.11 15.82
N LEU A 25 -16.22 1.89 16.16
CA LEU A 25 -16.43 3.23 15.60
C LEU A 25 -15.21 4.16 15.67
N PRO A 26 -14.42 4.18 16.76
CA PRO A 26 -13.22 5.01 16.81
C PRO A 26 -12.21 4.66 15.71
N ALA A 27 -11.88 3.38 15.53
CA ALA A 27 -10.95 2.94 14.48
C ALA A 27 -11.49 3.24 13.09
N LEU A 28 -12.80 3.04 12.88
CA LEU A 28 -13.46 3.32 11.61
C LEU A 28 -13.38 4.81 11.24
N ILE A 29 -13.73 5.69 12.18
CA ILE A 29 -13.70 7.14 11.98
C ILE A 29 -12.26 7.62 11.78
N THR A 30 -11.31 7.19 12.62
CA THR A 30 -9.91 7.62 12.51
C THR A 30 -9.29 7.18 11.19
N THR A 31 -9.48 5.92 10.78
CA THR A 31 -8.94 5.43 9.51
C THR A 31 -9.67 6.01 8.30
N GLY A 32 -10.96 6.33 8.42
CA GLY A 32 -11.73 7.03 7.40
C GLY A 32 -11.25 8.46 7.19
N ILE A 33 -11.08 9.22 8.29
CA ILE A 33 -10.50 10.57 8.24
C ILE A 33 -9.08 10.51 7.66
N ALA A 34 -8.25 9.55 8.08
CA ALA A 34 -6.91 9.38 7.54
C ALA A 34 -6.93 9.12 6.02
N THR A 35 -7.85 8.29 5.52
CA THR A 35 -8.01 8.02 4.08
C THR A 35 -8.45 9.27 3.32
N ILE A 36 -9.40 10.04 3.86
CA ILE A 36 -9.83 11.31 3.24
C ILE A 36 -8.68 12.31 3.25
N ALA A 37 -7.96 12.44 4.36
CA ALA A 37 -6.81 13.33 4.49
C ALA A 37 -5.71 12.97 3.50
N GLU A 38 -5.39 11.68 3.32
CA GLU A 38 -4.45 11.19 2.32
C GLU A 38 -4.84 11.63 0.91
N ILE A 39 -6.10 11.44 0.52
CA ILE A 39 -6.61 11.84 -0.80
C ILE A 39 -6.54 13.36 -0.99
N LEU A 40 -6.97 14.14 0.01
CA LEU A 40 -7.00 15.61 -0.08
C LEU A 40 -5.60 16.22 -0.07
N THR A 41 -4.66 15.57 0.59
CA THR A 41 -3.28 16.04 0.69
C THR A 41 -2.59 16.12 -0.67
N TYR A 42 -2.96 15.25 -1.62
CA TYR A 42 -2.46 15.28 -3.00
C TYR A 42 -2.77 16.57 -3.78
N TYR A 43 -3.65 17.43 -3.25
CA TYR A 43 -3.99 18.71 -3.87
C TYR A 43 -3.22 19.89 -3.25
N ILE A 44 -2.42 19.66 -2.21
CA ILE A 44 -1.65 20.68 -1.50
C ILE A 44 -0.16 20.29 -1.47
N PRO A 45 0.68 20.83 -2.39
CA PRO A 45 2.06 20.36 -2.62
C PRO A 45 2.97 20.32 -1.39
N PHE A 46 2.75 21.20 -0.40
CA PHE A 46 3.55 21.20 0.83
C PHE A 46 3.14 20.11 1.83
N VAL A 47 1.83 19.84 1.93
CA VAL A 47 1.31 18.84 2.85
C VAL A 47 1.62 17.42 2.33
N ASP A 48 1.62 17.25 1.01
CA ASP A 48 2.00 16.00 0.31
C ASP A 48 3.40 15.51 0.70
N HIS A 49 4.39 16.41 0.71
CA HIS A 49 5.76 16.05 1.07
C HIS A 49 5.93 15.61 2.53
N LEU A 50 5.18 16.21 3.46
CA LEU A 50 5.22 15.82 4.87
C LEU A 50 4.55 14.47 5.09
N LEU A 51 3.38 14.25 4.48
CA LEU A 51 2.67 12.98 4.56
C LEU A 51 3.53 11.86 3.98
N ASP A 52 4.17 12.08 2.83
CA ASP A 52 5.00 11.08 2.14
C ASP A 52 6.18 10.59 2.94
N THR A 53 6.76 11.48 3.75
CA THR A 53 7.89 11.13 4.61
C THR A 53 7.47 10.13 5.69
N VAL A 54 6.24 10.23 6.19
CA VAL A 54 5.72 9.35 7.25
C VAL A 54 4.86 8.20 6.71
N SER A 55 4.39 8.28 5.47
CA SER A 55 3.51 7.27 4.87
C SER A 55 4.15 5.89 4.79
N VAL A 56 5.44 5.78 4.46
CA VAL A 56 6.13 4.48 4.37
C VAL A 56 6.19 3.76 5.73
N PRO A 57 6.70 4.37 6.82
CA PRO A 57 6.70 3.70 8.12
C PRO A 57 5.28 3.44 8.64
N LEU A 58 4.34 4.37 8.44
CA LEU A 58 2.94 4.17 8.84
C LEU A 58 2.28 3.01 8.08
N ALA A 59 2.49 2.92 6.77
CA ALA A 59 1.99 1.81 5.96
C ALA A 59 2.58 0.48 6.40
N THR A 60 3.87 0.45 6.76
CA THR A 60 4.54 -0.75 7.29
C THR A 60 3.87 -1.23 8.58
N VAL A 61 3.61 -0.31 9.51
CA VAL A 61 2.91 -0.63 10.78
C VAL A 61 1.48 -1.09 10.48
N ALA A 62 0.72 -0.35 9.68
CA ALA A 62 -0.66 -0.69 9.33
C ALA A 62 -0.76 -2.05 8.62
N GLY A 63 0.13 -2.33 7.67
CA GLY A 63 0.20 -3.61 6.97
C GLY A 63 0.51 -4.77 7.91
N SER A 64 1.41 -4.55 8.87
CA SER A 64 1.72 -5.55 9.90
C SER A 64 0.50 -5.85 10.78
N VAL A 65 -0.16 -4.81 11.29
CA VAL A 65 -1.35 -4.95 12.15
C VAL A 65 -2.49 -5.64 11.39
N LEU A 66 -2.74 -5.25 10.13
CA LEU A 66 -3.78 -5.87 9.30
C LEU A 66 -3.51 -7.35 9.04
N PHE A 67 -2.25 -7.73 8.80
CA PHE A 67 -1.92 -9.12 8.61
C PHE A 67 -2.04 -9.89 9.93
N ALA A 68 -1.54 -9.32 11.04
CA ALA A 68 -1.65 -9.93 12.37
C ALA A 68 -3.10 -10.21 12.78
N SER A 69 -4.04 -9.35 12.39
CA SER A 69 -5.45 -9.51 12.74
C SER A 69 -6.14 -10.66 12.01
N GLN A 70 -5.64 -11.10 10.86
CA GLN A 70 -6.21 -12.23 10.11
C GLN A 70 -5.72 -13.59 10.58
N PHE A 71 -4.61 -13.62 11.31
CA PHE A 71 -3.95 -14.86 11.76
C PHE A 71 -3.77 -14.89 13.27
N ALA A 72 -4.71 -14.31 14.01
CA ALA A 72 -4.64 -14.17 15.46
C ALA A 72 -4.71 -15.51 16.22
N ASP A 73 -5.13 -16.58 15.56
CA ASP A 73 -5.16 -17.93 16.14
C ASP A 73 -3.81 -18.66 16.03
N LEU A 74 -2.83 -18.08 15.34
CA LEU A 74 -1.46 -18.57 15.37
C LEU A 74 -0.81 -18.22 16.71
N GLY A 75 0.16 -19.03 17.14
CA GLY A 75 1.01 -18.67 18.28
C GLY A 75 1.67 -17.30 18.09
N THR A 76 2.00 -16.62 19.19
CA THR A 76 2.49 -15.23 19.19
C THR A 76 3.68 -15.02 18.26
N PHE A 77 4.65 -15.94 18.27
CA PHE A 77 5.84 -15.81 17.42
C PHE A 77 5.52 -15.95 15.92
N PRO A 78 4.88 -17.05 15.44
CA PRO A 78 4.46 -17.15 14.04
C PRO A 78 3.58 -16.00 13.56
N GLN A 79 2.62 -15.55 14.39
CA GLN A 79 1.73 -14.45 14.04
C GLN A 79 2.50 -13.17 13.73
N TRP A 80 3.37 -12.73 14.64
CA TRP A 80 4.12 -11.48 14.47
C TRP A 80 5.23 -11.61 13.42
N ALA A 81 5.84 -12.78 13.27
CA ALA A 81 6.80 -13.04 12.20
C ALA A 81 6.16 -12.87 10.82
N LEU A 82 5.00 -13.49 10.60
CA LEU A 82 4.26 -13.34 9.34
C LEU A 82 3.69 -11.93 9.19
N ALA A 83 3.19 -11.32 10.26
CA ALA A 83 2.69 -9.95 10.23
C ALA A 83 3.75 -8.97 9.74
N LEU A 84 4.97 -9.04 10.30
CA LEU A 84 6.05 -8.14 9.92
C LEU A 84 6.58 -8.44 8.51
N ILE A 85 6.75 -9.71 8.15
CA ILE A 85 7.34 -10.09 6.86
C ILE A 85 6.32 -9.95 5.72
N ALA A 86 5.17 -10.61 5.85
CA ALA A 86 4.15 -10.66 4.80
C ALA A 86 3.25 -9.42 4.80
N GLY A 87 2.86 -8.93 5.96
CA GLY A 87 2.08 -7.69 6.07
C GLY A 87 2.94 -6.44 5.90
N GLY A 88 3.83 -6.21 6.86
CA GLY A 88 4.71 -5.03 6.92
C GLY A 88 5.65 -4.94 5.72
N GLY A 89 6.34 -6.02 5.37
CA GLY A 89 7.28 -6.04 4.25
C GLY A 89 6.61 -5.75 2.90
N THR A 90 5.42 -6.31 2.67
CA THR A 90 4.65 -6.00 1.45
C THR A 90 4.22 -4.53 1.43
N ALA A 91 3.68 -4.02 2.54
CA ALA A 91 3.26 -2.62 2.62
C ALA A 91 4.44 -1.66 2.43
N ALA A 92 5.57 -1.90 3.09
CA ALA A 92 6.80 -1.13 2.93
C ALA A 92 7.28 -1.10 1.47
N THR A 93 7.25 -2.26 0.79
CA THR A 93 7.68 -2.39 -0.61
C THR A 93 6.78 -1.60 -1.55
N ILE A 94 5.45 -1.70 -1.38
CA ILE A 94 4.49 -0.99 -2.23
C ILE A 94 4.55 0.53 -1.97
N SER A 95 4.53 0.96 -0.71
CA SER A 95 4.55 2.38 -0.36
C SER A 95 5.87 3.05 -0.74
N SER A 96 7.02 2.36 -0.60
CA SER A 96 8.30 2.89 -1.09
C SER A 96 8.34 3.00 -2.62
N GLY A 97 7.71 2.07 -3.34
CA GLY A 97 7.51 2.16 -4.78
C GLY A 97 6.75 3.43 -5.19
N PHE A 98 5.62 3.70 -4.53
CA PHE A 98 4.84 4.92 -4.79
C PHE A 98 5.57 6.20 -4.39
N ALA A 99 6.32 6.20 -3.28
CA ALA A 99 7.18 7.32 -2.90
C ALA A 99 8.23 7.60 -3.98
N GLY A 100 8.84 6.56 -4.57
CA GLY A 100 9.78 6.69 -5.69
C GLY A 100 9.14 7.25 -6.97
N ILE A 101 7.93 6.79 -7.32
CA ILE A 101 7.18 7.31 -8.47
C ILE A 101 6.85 8.80 -8.28
N ARG A 102 6.44 9.19 -7.07
CA ARG A 102 6.17 10.60 -6.74
C ARG A 102 7.42 11.45 -6.76
N ALA A 103 8.54 11.00 -6.21
CA ALA A 103 9.81 11.71 -6.32
C ALA A 103 10.21 11.97 -7.79
N ALA A 104 10.01 10.98 -8.67
CA ALA A 104 10.25 11.14 -10.11
C ALA A 104 9.24 12.11 -10.77
N SER A 105 7.97 12.04 -10.39
CA SER A 105 6.92 12.97 -10.84
C SER A 105 7.22 14.41 -10.42
N THR A 106 7.55 14.65 -9.14
CA THR A 106 7.94 15.97 -8.65
C THR A 106 9.15 16.52 -9.41
N ALA A 107 10.18 15.69 -9.65
CA ALA A 107 11.37 16.11 -10.38
C ALA A 107 11.09 16.49 -11.85
N THR A 108 10.08 15.90 -12.48
CA THR A 108 9.79 16.09 -13.91
C THR A 108 8.66 17.08 -14.20
N THR A 109 7.69 17.22 -13.31
CA THR A 109 6.50 18.05 -13.51
C THR A 109 6.32 19.14 -12.46
N GLY A 110 7.28 19.33 -11.54
CA GLY A 110 7.16 20.29 -10.43
C GLY A 110 6.05 19.94 -9.43
N GLY A 111 5.68 18.66 -9.32
CA GLY A 111 4.68 18.17 -8.37
C GLY A 111 3.25 18.04 -8.92
N LEU A 112 2.95 18.61 -10.09
CA LEU A 112 1.60 18.52 -10.70
C LEU A 112 1.18 17.08 -11.06
N GLY A 113 2.12 16.18 -11.30
CA GLY A 113 1.84 14.77 -11.60
C GLY A 113 1.47 13.93 -10.36
N ASN A 114 1.76 14.41 -9.15
CA ASN A 114 1.53 13.64 -7.92
C ASN A 114 0.05 13.35 -7.71
N SER A 115 -0.84 14.29 -8.04
CA SER A 115 -2.28 14.10 -7.92
C SER A 115 -2.80 12.97 -8.82
N VAL A 116 -2.23 12.79 -10.01
CA VAL A 116 -2.58 11.68 -10.92
C VAL A 116 -2.09 10.34 -10.35
N VAL A 117 -0.86 10.32 -9.82
CA VAL A 117 -0.28 9.12 -9.20
C VAL A 117 -1.09 8.70 -7.97
N GLY A 118 -1.35 9.64 -7.04
CA GLY A 118 -2.12 9.37 -5.81
C GLY A 118 -3.57 8.97 -6.08
N THR A 119 -4.21 9.55 -7.11
CA THR A 119 -5.55 9.13 -7.54
C THR A 119 -5.54 7.71 -8.08
N THR A 120 -4.55 7.36 -8.90
CA THR A 120 -4.40 6.00 -9.46
C THR A 120 -4.12 4.98 -8.36
N GLU A 121 -3.28 5.32 -7.39
CA GLU A 121 -2.99 4.51 -6.21
C GLU A 121 -4.27 4.25 -5.40
N THR A 122 -4.98 5.31 -5.03
CA THR A 122 -6.20 5.22 -4.20
C THR A 122 -7.29 4.44 -4.92
N ALA A 123 -7.53 4.73 -6.21
CA ALA A 123 -8.53 4.02 -7.00
C ALA A 123 -8.18 2.54 -7.15
N GLY A 124 -6.92 2.22 -7.48
CA GLY A 124 -6.44 0.85 -7.59
C GLY A 124 -6.55 0.09 -6.27
N ALA A 125 -6.13 0.70 -5.16
CA ALA A 125 -6.22 0.11 -3.82
C ALA A 125 -7.67 -0.09 -3.38
N GLY A 126 -8.56 0.87 -3.67
CA GLY A 126 -10.00 0.78 -3.38
C GLY A 126 -10.66 -0.37 -4.14
N ILE A 127 -10.45 -0.43 -5.46
CA ILE A 127 -10.95 -1.53 -6.31
C ILE A 127 -10.42 -2.87 -5.82
N MET A 128 -9.12 -2.95 -5.55
CA MET A 128 -8.49 -4.19 -5.09
C MET A 128 -8.99 -4.63 -3.72
N SER A 129 -9.25 -3.69 -2.81
CA SER A 129 -9.79 -3.98 -1.48
C SER A 129 -11.20 -4.56 -1.58
N ILE A 130 -12.08 -3.95 -2.40
CA ILE A 130 -13.43 -4.45 -2.64
C ILE A 130 -13.37 -5.84 -3.30
N LEU A 131 -12.52 -6.01 -4.31
CA LEU A 131 -12.35 -7.29 -5.01
C LEU A 131 -11.82 -8.39 -4.06
N ALA A 132 -10.87 -8.06 -3.19
CA ALA A 132 -10.33 -9.01 -2.20
C ALA A 132 -11.40 -9.48 -1.20
N MET A 133 -12.33 -8.60 -0.83
CA MET A 133 -13.44 -8.95 0.05
C MET A 133 -14.53 -9.76 -0.67
N ALA A 134 -14.92 -9.35 -1.88
CA ALA A 134 -16.01 -9.97 -2.62
C ALA A 134 -15.62 -11.29 -3.30
N ALA A 135 -14.38 -11.39 -3.79
CA ALA A 135 -13.88 -12.53 -4.54
C ALA A 135 -12.37 -12.74 -4.28
N PRO A 136 -11.98 -13.26 -3.09
CA PRO A 136 -10.59 -13.34 -2.66
C PRO A 136 -9.69 -14.14 -3.62
N ILE A 137 -10.23 -15.21 -4.24
CA ILE A 137 -9.48 -16.02 -5.23
C ILE A 137 -9.17 -15.19 -6.48
N ILE A 138 -10.15 -14.42 -6.97
CA ILE A 138 -9.97 -13.57 -8.15
C ILE A 138 -8.94 -12.48 -7.83
N ALA A 139 -9.06 -11.84 -6.66
CA ALA A 139 -8.08 -10.86 -6.20
C ALA A 139 -6.68 -11.44 -6.12
N ALA A 140 -6.51 -12.66 -5.57
CA ALA A 140 -5.21 -13.31 -5.51
C ALA A 140 -4.59 -13.55 -6.90
N VAL A 141 -5.39 -13.99 -7.88
CA VAL A 141 -4.94 -14.15 -9.28
C VAL A 141 -4.52 -12.81 -9.88
N PHE A 142 -5.33 -11.77 -9.72
CA PHE A 142 -4.98 -10.42 -10.20
C PHE A 142 -3.70 -9.87 -9.56
N ALA A 143 -3.52 -10.07 -8.25
CA ALA A 143 -2.30 -9.68 -7.54
C ALA A 143 -1.07 -10.40 -8.10
N LEU A 144 -1.16 -11.71 -8.34
CA LEU A 144 -0.08 -12.49 -8.95
C LEU A 144 0.26 -11.99 -10.35
N ILE A 145 -0.74 -11.70 -11.18
CA ILE A 145 -0.53 -11.13 -12.51
C ILE A 145 0.20 -9.79 -12.40
N MET A 146 -0.25 -8.88 -11.52
CA MET A 146 0.41 -7.60 -11.29
C MET A 146 1.87 -7.75 -10.88
N ILE A 147 2.17 -8.67 -9.95
CA ILE A 147 3.55 -8.96 -9.52
C ILE A 147 4.41 -9.42 -10.71
N ILE A 148 3.89 -10.34 -11.52
CA ILE A 148 4.59 -10.84 -12.71
C ILE A 148 4.88 -9.70 -13.70
N LEU A 149 3.88 -8.84 -13.96
CA LEU A 149 4.04 -7.70 -14.85
C LEU A 149 5.10 -6.72 -14.33
N VAL A 150 5.06 -6.38 -13.03
CA VAL A 150 6.05 -5.50 -12.40
C VAL A 150 7.46 -6.09 -12.52
N ILE A 151 7.64 -7.39 -12.30
CA ILE A 151 8.94 -8.05 -12.45
C ILE A 151 9.41 -8.02 -13.90
N ILE A 152 8.55 -8.33 -14.87
CA ILE A 152 8.92 -8.36 -16.30
C ILE A 152 9.28 -6.96 -16.79
N PHE A 153 8.41 -5.97 -16.57
CA PHE A 153 8.63 -4.60 -17.03
C PHE A 153 9.75 -3.91 -16.25
N GLY A 154 9.85 -4.14 -14.94
CA GLY A 154 10.94 -3.66 -14.11
C GLY A 154 12.30 -4.19 -14.58
N ARG A 155 12.41 -5.50 -14.85
CA ARG A 155 13.63 -6.09 -15.44
C ARG A 155 13.96 -5.50 -16.80
N LYS A 156 12.95 -5.28 -17.66
CA LYS A 156 13.14 -4.69 -18.99
C LYS A 156 13.65 -3.24 -18.90
N ALA A 157 13.08 -2.43 -18.00
CA ALA A 157 13.51 -1.06 -17.76
C ALA A 157 14.95 -1.02 -17.22
N LEU A 158 15.28 -1.85 -16.23
CA LEU A 158 16.62 -1.95 -15.68
C LEU A 158 17.66 -2.40 -16.72
N ARG A 159 17.32 -3.35 -17.59
CA ARG A 159 18.19 -3.78 -18.69
C ARG A 159 18.46 -2.65 -19.69
N LYS A 160 17.43 -1.86 -20.04
CA LYS A 160 17.57 -0.72 -20.95
C LYS A 160 18.49 0.37 -20.36
N LEU A 161 18.35 0.65 -19.06
CA LEU A 161 19.20 1.61 -18.35
C LEU A 161 20.66 1.13 -18.24
N ARG A 162 20.89 -0.17 -17.98
CA ARG A 162 22.24 -0.75 -17.91
C ARG A 162 22.91 -0.83 -19.29
N GLY A 163 22.15 -1.13 -20.35
CA GLY A 163 22.66 -1.13 -21.71
C GLY A 163 23.13 0.24 -22.19
N ASN A 164 22.49 1.32 -21.73
CA ASN A 164 22.88 2.69 -22.08
C ASN A 164 24.18 3.13 -21.39
N LYS A 165 24.41 2.72 -20.13
CA LYS A 165 25.66 3.03 -19.39
C LYS A 165 26.90 2.42 -20.05
N ASN A 166 26.83 1.16 -20.47
CA ASN A 166 27.95 0.48 -21.14
C ASN A 166 28.35 1.13 -22.48
N ALA A 167 27.44 1.84 -23.15
CA ALA A 167 27.74 2.58 -24.38
C ALA A 167 28.34 3.97 -24.12
N THR A 168 28.17 4.52 -22.92
CA THR A 168 28.70 5.85 -22.53
C THR A 168 30.10 5.74 -21.93
N ASP A 169 30.43 4.62 -21.27
CA ASP A 169 31.77 4.35 -20.71
C ASP A 169 32.79 3.87 -21.77
N SER A 170 32.37 3.65 -23.02
CA SER A 170 33.21 3.18 -24.12
C SER A 170 33.62 4.27 -25.12
N ILE A 171 33.44 5.55 -24.77
CA ILE A 171 33.85 6.74 -25.55
C ILE A 171 34.87 7.52 -24.72
#